data_AF-J0WKC2-F1
#
_entry.id   AF-J0WKC2-F1
#
_cell.length_a   1.000
_cell.length_b   1.000
_cell.length_c   1.000
_cell.angle_alpha   90.00
_cell.angle_beta   90.00
_cell.angle_gamma   90.00
#
_symmetry.space_group_name_H-M   'P 1'
#
loop_
_entity.id
_entity.type
_entity.pdbx_description
1 polymer ?
#
loop_
_entity_poly.entity_id
_entity_poly.type
_entity_poly.pdbx_seq_one_letter_code
_entity_poly.pdbx_strand_id
1 'polypeptide(L)'
;YPDSQTFDRFRFYNRRENSLDGGAENSMVSVNNNFLVFGLMFDSLQPGRFFAVMEMKATLVYLLMHYDVYNPEKKRPADRWIGESCIPNPTAKFVI
;
A
#
# COMPACT_ATOMS: atom_id res chain seq x y z
N TYR A 1 -3.41 -14.75 -2.03
CA TYR A 1 -4.62 -14.05 -1.53
C TYR A 1 -5.78 -14.32 -2.48
N PRO A 2 -7.02 -14.51 -1.97
CA PRO A 2 -8.22 -14.55 -2.82
C PRO A 2 -8.35 -13.24 -3.60
N ASP A 3 -8.79 -13.28 -4.86
CA ASP A 3 -8.95 -12.11 -5.73
C ASP A 3 -7.75 -11.15 -5.69
N SER A 4 -6.54 -11.71 -5.86
CA SER A 4 -5.28 -10.95 -5.73
C SER A 4 -5.10 -9.87 -6.80
N GLN A 5 -5.78 -10.00 -7.94
CA GLN A 5 -5.78 -9.03 -9.03
C GLN A 5 -6.78 -7.88 -8.80
N THR A 6 -7.63 -7.99 -7.77
CA THR A 6 -8.66 -6.99 -7.47
C THR A 6 -8.19 -6.09 -6.34
N PHE A 7 -8.30 -4.77 -6.53
CA PHE A 7 -8.08 -3.82 -5.45
C PHE A 7 -9.28 -3.79 -4.50
N ASP A 8 -9.18 -4.53 -3.40
CA ASP A 8 -10.15 -4.51 -2.30
C ASP A 8 -9.65 -3.57 -1.19
N ARG A 9 -10.29 -2.41 -1.08
CA ARG A 9 -9.95 -1.35 -0.12
C ARG A 9 -10.17 -1.73 1.34
N PHE A 10 -10.99 -2.74 1.63
CA PHE A 10 -11.32 -3.15 3.00
C PHE A 10 -10.69 -4.48 3.42
N ARG A 11 -9.99 -5.18 2.52
CA ARG A 11 -9.36 -6.48 2.75
C ARG A 11 -8.65 -6.59 4.11
N PHE A 12 -7.74 -5.67 4.40
CA PHE A 12 -6.95 -5.68 5.64
C PHE A 12 -7.72 -5.13 6.84
N TYR A 13 -8.65 -4.21 6.61
CA TYR A 13 -9.54 -3.67 7.65
C TYR A 13 -10.45 -4.79 8.19
N ASN A 14 -11.18 -5.48 7.29
CA ASN A 14 -12.07 -6.58 7.63
C ASN A 14 -11.31 -7.72 8.32
N ARG A 15 -10.08 -8.02 7.87
CA ARG A 15 -9.27 -9.05 8.51
C ARG A 15 -8.84 -8.67 9.92
N ARG A 16 -8.53 -7.39 10.17
CA ARG A 16 -8.20 -6.90 11.51
C ARG A 16 -9.40 -6.93 12.45
N GLU A 17 -10.58 -6.54 11.97
CA GLU A 17 -11.81 -6.56 12.76
C GLU A 17 -12.21 -7.98 13.19
N ASN A 18 -11.98 -8.97 12.32
CA ASN A 18 -12.27 -10.37 12.59
C ASN A 18 -11.13 -11.14 13.29
N SER A 19 -10.06 -10.45 13.72
CA SER A 19 -8.90 -11.09 14.33
C SER A 19 -9.00 -11.16 15.85
N LEU A 20 -8.76 -12.34 16.43
CA LEU A 20 -8.83 -12.56 17.88
C LEU A 20 -7.66 -11.90 18.65
N ASP A 21 -6.58 -11.54 17.97
CA ASP A 21 -5.34 -10.97 18.53
C ASP A 21 -5.23 -9.43 18.36
N GLY A 22 -6.31 -8.75 18.00
CA GLY A 22 -6.31 -7.30 17.69
C GLY A 22 -5.71 -6.95 16.32
N GLY A 23 -5.35 -7.96 15.53
CA GLY A 23 -4.95 -7.88 14.13
C GLY A 23 -3.64 -7.12 13.90
N ALA A 24 -2.71 -7.20 14.85
CA ALA A 24 -1.36 -6.65 14.71
C ALA A 24 -0.66 -7.20 13.46
N GLU A 25 -0.91 -8.48 13.13
CA GLU A 25 -0.35 -9.14 11.94
C GLU A 25 -0.79 -8.52 10.61
N ASN A 26 -1.94 -7.83 10.61
CA ASN A 26 -2.54 -7.18 9.44
C ASN A 26 -2.16 -5.69 9.33
N SER A 27 -1.29 -5.22 10.22
CA SER A 27 -0.71 -3.88 10.13
C SER A 27 0.27 -3.79 8.96
N MET A 28 0.37 -2.61 8.34
CA MET A 28 1.26 -2.36 7.20
C MET A 28 2.76 -2.50 7.54
N VAL A 29 3.10 -2.37 8.82
CA VAL A 29 4.48 -2.56 9.34
C VAL A 29 4.75 -4.00 9.79
N SER A 30 3.74 -4.86 9.75
CA SER A 30 3.86 -6.25 10.17
C SER A 30 4.73 -7.02 9.19
N VAL A 31 5.55 -7.92 9.73
CA VAL A 31 6.32 -8.88 8.94
C VAL A 31 5.65 -10.24 9.15
N ASN A 32 5.08 -10.80 8.09
CA ASN A 32 4.48 -12.13 8.11
C ASN A 32 4.82 -12.89 6.83
N ASN A 33 4.85 -14.22 6.88
CA ASN A 33 5.25 -15.04 5.72
C ASN A 33 4.28 -14.96 4.52
N ASN A 34 3.12 -14.32 4.69
CA ASN A 34 2.09 -14.21 3.66
C ASN A 34 2.14 -12.88 2.88
N PHE A 35 2.82 -11.85 3.40
CA PHE A 35 2.84 -10.52 2.82
C PHE A 35 4.16 -9.80 3.13
N LEU A 36 5.05 -9.76 2.14
CA LEU A 36 6.46 -9.39 2.29
C LEU A 36 6.83 -8.06 1.62
N VAL A 37 6.03 -7.02 1.86
CA VAL A 37 6.24 -5.72 1.19
C VAL A 37 7.57 -5.06 1.56
N PHE A 38 8.09 -5.34 2.77
CA PHE A 38 9.40 -4.90 3.24
C PHE A 38 10.41 -6.05 3.35
N GLY A 39 10.16 -7.20 2.70
CA GLY A 39 11.05 -8.37 2.75
C GLY A 39 11.13 -9.08 4.12
N LEU A 40 11.86 -10.20 4.14
CA LEU A 40 12.18 -11.01 5.33
C LEU A 40 13.68 -10.89 5.61
N MET A 41 14.13 -9.85 6.31
CA MET A 41 15.49 -9.83 6.84
C MET A 41 15.42 -9.47 8.33
N PHE A 42 16.01 -10.33 9.16
CA PHE A 42 15.74 -10.42 10.60
C PHE A 42 16.15 -9.18 11.41
N ASP A 43 17.23 -8.47 11.02
CA ASP A 43 17.82 -7.45 11.91
C ASP A 43 17.82 -5.99 11.37
N SER A 44 17.71 -5.76 10.05
CA SER A 44 18.11 -4.47 9.45
C SER A 44 16.97 -3.62 8.85
N LEU A 45 15.75 -4.15 8.69
CA LEU A 45 14.62 -3.41 8.09
C LEU A 45 13.67 -2.76 9.12
N GLN A 46 14.11 -2.62 10.37
CA GLN A 46 13.22 -2.26 11.47
C GLN A 46 12.83 -0.77 11.59
N PRO A 47 13.73 0.23 11.51
CA PRO A 47 13.30 1.63 11.62
C PRO A 47 12.63 2.16 10.35
N GLY A 48 13.13 1.77 9.17
CA GLY A 48 12.71 2.32 7.88
C GLY A 48 11.25 2.02 7.52
N ARG A 49 10.73 0.83 7.84
CA ARG A 49 9.34 0.48 7.52
C ARG A 49 8.33 1.34 8.29
N PHE A 50 8.61 1.68 9.55
CA PHE A 50 7.70 2.53 10.32
C PHE A 50 7.70 3.94 9.74
N PHE A 51 8.88 4.47 9.43
CA PHE A 51 9.01 5.78 8.80
C PHE A 51 8.25 5.82 7.46
N ALA A 52 8.51 4.88 6.56
CA ALA A 52 7.84 4.82 5.26
C ALA A 52 6.31 4.71 5.38
N VAL A 53 5.81 3.87 6.30
CA VAL A 53 4.36 3.74 6.53
C VAL A 53 3.76 5.03 7.09
N MET A 54 4.46 5.73 7.99
CA MET A 54 3.98 7.00 8.52
C MET A 54 3.98 8.10 7.45
N GLU A 55 5.03 8.18 6.64
CA GLU A 55 5.13 9.13 5.52
C GLU A 55 4.03 8.86 4.48
N MET A 56 3.80 7.60 4.09
CA MET A 56 2.71 7.22 3.17
C MET A 56 1.34 7.63 3.71
N LYS A 57 1.07 7.36 5.00
CA LYS A 57 -0.20 7.75 5.63
C LYS A 57 -0.36 9.27 5.69
N ALA A 58 0.68 9.99 6.11
CA ALA A 58 0.65 11.45 6.21
C ALA A 58 0.42 12.09 4.84
N THR A 59 1.13 11.62 3.80
CA THR A 59 0.97 12.07 2.42
C THR A 59 -0.44 11.80 1.91
N LEU A 60 -0.98 10.59 2.15
CA LEU A 60 -2.34 10.24 1.73
C LEU A 60 -3.39 11.11 2.42
N VAL A 61 -3.26 11.33 3.74
CA VAL A 61 -4.18 12.20 4.49
C VAL A 61 -4.12 13.63 3.96
N TYR A 62 -2.92 14.16 3.72
CA TYR A 62 -2.76 15.49 3.13
C TYR A 62 -3.43 15.59 1.76
N LEU A 63 -3.25 14.58 0.89
CA LEU A 63 -3.92 14.55 -0.41
C LEU A 63 -5.44 14.56 -0.28
N LEU A 64 -6.00 13.73 0.60
CA LEU A 64 -7.44 13.63 0.82
C LEU A 64 -8.06 14.89 1.44
N MET A 65 -7.31 15.63 2.26
CA MET A 65 -7.82 16.83 2.93
C MET A 65 -7.72 18.10 2.08
N HIS A 66 -6.78 18.14 1.12
CA HIS A 66 -6.47 19.36 0.40
C HIS A 66 -6.79 19.31 -1.10
N TYR A 67 -7.06 18.14 -1.66
CA TYR A 67 -7.20 17.98 -3.11
C TYR A 67 -8.29 16.98 -3.50
N ASP A 68 -9.02 17.32 -4.56
CA ASP A 68 -9.96 16.42 -5.23
C ASP A 68 -9.29 15.79 -6.46
N VAL A 69 -8.56 14.70 -6.24
CA VAL A 69 -7.81 14.04 -7.32
C VAL A 69 -8.76 13.28 -8.26
N TYR A 70 -8.82 13.71 -9.51
CA TYR A 70 -9.62 13.08 -10.56
C TYR A 70 -8.76 12.43 -11.64
N ASN A 71 -9.10 11.20 -12.00
CA ASN A 71 -8.50 10.51 -13.14
C ASN A 71 -9.42 10.62 -14.37
N PRO A 72 -9.05 11.40 -15.40
CA PRO A 72 -9.88 11.58 -16.60
C PRO A 72 -10.09 10.30 -17.40
N GLU A 73 -9.14 9.36 -17.36
CA GLU A 73 -9.25 8.08 -18.07
C GLU A 73 -10.15 7.07 -17.37
N LYS A 74 -10.52 7.34 -16.10
CA LYS A 74 -11.35 6.47 -15.24
C LYS A 74 -10.86 5.02 -15.15
N LYS A 75 -9.60 4.77 -15.47
CA LYS A 75 -8.93 3.47 -15.45
C LYS A 75 -7.59 3.60 -14.75
N ARG A 76 -7.21 2.58 -13.96
CA ARG A 76 -5.87 2.54 -13.35
C ARG A 76 -4.83 2.52 -14.48
N PRO A 77 -3.85 3.44 -14.51
CA PRO A 77 -2.74 3.37 -15.46
C PRO A 77 -1.99 2.04 -15.32
N ALA A 78 -1.57 1.46 -16.44
CA ALA A 78 -0.82 0.20 -16.43
C ALA A 78 0.54 0.37 -15.74
N ASP A 79 0.98 -0.65 -15.00
CA ASP A 79 2.27 -0.64 -14.34
C ASP A 79 3.42 -0.70 -15.37
N ARG A 80 4.57 -0.11 -15.02
CA ARG A 80 5.79 -0.20 -15.81
C ARG A 80 6.86 -0.95 -15.03
N TRP A 81 7.50 -1.90 -15.69
CA TRP A 81 8.61 -2.67 -15.11
C TRP A 81 9.96 -2.10 -15.57
N ILE A 82 10.87 -1.89 -14.62
CA ILE A 82 12.27 -1.52 -14.87
C ILE A 82 13.13 -2.50 -14.07
N GLY A 83 13.72 -3.47 -14.75
CA GLY A 83 14.38 -4.61 -14.09
C GLY A 83 13.40 -5.34 -13.18
N GLU A 84 13.76 -5.51 -11.91
CA GLU A 84 12.92 -6.15 -10.88
C GLU A 84 11.93 -5.20 -10.22
N SER A 85 11.99 -3.90 -10.53
CA SER A 85 11.13 -2.89 -9.92
C SER A 85 9.86 -2.67 -10.74
N CYS A 86 8.70 -2.80 -10.09
CA CYS A 86 7.41 -2.38 -10.62
C CYS A 86 7.12 -0.95 -10.17
N ILE A 87 6.97 -0.03 -11.11
CA ILE A 87 6.72 1.38 -10.85
C ILE A 87 5.39 1.84 -11.49
N PRO A 88 4.72 2.85 -10.92
CA PRO A 88 3.58 3.47 -11.57
C PRO A 88 3.99 4.12 -12.89
N ASN A 89 3.06 4.24 -13.84
CA ASN A 89 3.33 4.90 -15.11
C ASN A 89 3.63 6.40 -14.90
N PRO A 90 4.85 6.88 -15.20
CA PRO A 90 5.24 8.27 -14.97
C PRO A 90 4.58 9.25 -15.96
N THR A 91 3.97 8.77 -17.05
CA THR A 91 3.27 9.63 -18.02
C THR A 91 1.78 9.75 -17.74
N ALA A 92 1.25 9.01 -16.76
CA ALA A 92 -0.14 9.10 -16.36
C ALA A 92 -0.44 10.48 -15.75
N LYS A 93 -1.56 11.07 -16.16
CA LYS A 93 -1.97 12.41 -15.70
C LYS A 93 -3.23 12.31 -14.86
N PHE A 94 -3.16 12.94 -13.69
CA PHE A 94 -4.30 13.17 -12.81
C PHE A 94 -4.57 14.67 -12.76
N VAL A 95 -5.84 15.02 -12.61
CA VAL A 95 -6.29 16.38 -12.35
C VAL A 95 -6.42 16.52 -10.84
N ILE A 96 -6.01 17.67 -10.31
CA ILE A 96 -6.02 18.01 -8.88
C ILE A 96 -6.88 19.26 -8.72
#